data_AF-A0A9E0ZVT3-F1
#
_entry.id   AF-A0A9E0ZVT3-F1
#
_cell.length_a   1.000
_cell.length_b   1.000
_cell.length_c   1.000
_cell.angle_alpha   90.00
_cell.angle_beta   90.00
_cell.angle_gamma   90.00
#
_symmetry.space_group_name_H-M   'P 1'
#
loop_
_entity.id
_entity.type
_entity.pdbx_description
1 polymer ?
#
loop_
_entity_poly.entity_id
_entity_poly.type
_entity_poly.pdbx_seq_one_letter_code
_entity_poly.pdbx_strand_id
1 'polypeptide(L)'
;LVAKYHQSNCKDKEILASIDKAISASLQLRSKKELIDGFISTINVETNVTDDWGKFVQEQKKQDIDAIITEQRLKPEETIKFIDNSFRDGVLKTTGTDIDKIMPPVSRFGSAGKNRSELKQKIIDILQKFFEKYRGLV
;
A
#
# COMPACT_ATOMS: atom_id res chain seq x y z
N LEU A 1 4.63 -6.79 19.49
CA LEU A 1 5.83 -7.62 19.19
C LEU A 1 7.01 -6.77 18.77
N VAL A 2 6.84 -5.84 17.81
CA VAL A 2 7.90 -4.88 17.40
C VAL A 2 8.47 -4.07 18.57
N ALA A 3 7.63 -3.55 19.47
CA ALA A 3 8.11 -2.88 20.69
C ALA A 3 8.96 -3.80 21.61
N LYS A 4 8.66 -5.10 21.65
CA LYS A 4 9.47 -6.09 22.41
C LYS A 4 10.81 -6.34 21.72
N TYR A 5 10.84 -6.36 20.38
CA TYR A 5 12.08 -6.45 19.61
C TYR A 5 12.97 -5.22 19.88
N HIS A 6 12.38 -4.02 19.89
CA HIS A 6 13.08 -2.79 20.26
C HIS A 6 13.63 -2.84 21.70
N GLN A 7 12.83 -3.29 22.68
CA GLN A 7 13.27 -3.46 24.07
C GLN A 7 14.43 -4.45 24.23
N SER A 8 14.61 -5.38 23.29
CA SER A 8 15.78 -6.30 23.24
C SER A 8 17.04 -5.66 22.63
N ASN A 9 17.05 -4.33 22.42
CA ASN A 9 18.05 -3.60 21.64
C ASN A 9 18.20 -4.14 20.20
N CYS A 10 17.10 -4.60 19.60
CA CYS A 10 17.06 -5.19 18.25
C CYS A 10 17.97 -6.44 18.08
N LYS A 11 18.28 -7.16 19.16
CA LYS A 11 19.17 -8.35 19.10
C LYS A 11 18.44 -9.67 19.07
N ASP A 12 17.23 -9.72 19.62
CA ASP A 12 16.50 -10.98 19.77
C ASP A 12 15.84 -11.42 18.46
N LYS A 13 16.48 -12.39 17.79
CA LYS A 13 16.02 -12.97 16.53
C LYS A 13 14.80 -13.89 16.72
N GLU A 14 14.51 -14.39 17.92
CA GLU A 14 13.32 -15.19 18.17
C GLU A 14 12.04 -14.34 18.10
N ILE A 15 12.14 -13.06 18.49
CA ILE A 15 11.04 -12.11 18.32
C ILE A 15 10.79 -11.85 16.83
N LEU A 16 11.82 -11.76 15.99
CA LEU A 16 11.66 -11.64 14.54
C LEU A 16 10.94 -12.86 13.95
N ALA A 17 11.33 -14.08 14.35
CA ALA A 17 10.65 -15.30 13.93
C ALA A 17 9.18 -15.32 14.38
N SER A 18 8.90 -14.82 15.59
CA SER A 18 7.53 -14.71 16.11
C SER A 18 6.69 -13.68 15.35
N ILE A 19 7.29 -12.56 14.92
CA ILE A 19 6.65 -11.56 14.07
C ILE A 19 6.31 -12.17 12.71
N ASP A 20 7.26 -12.82 12.04
CA ASP A 20 7.02 -13.44 10.73
C ASP A 20 5.93 -14.54 10.79
N LYS A 21 5.91 -15.33 11.86
CA LYS A 21 4.84 -16.30 12.12
C LYS A 21 3.48 -15.63 12.29
N ALA A 22 3.41 -14.53 13.05
CA ALA A 22 2.17 -13.78 13.24
C ALA A 22 1.68 -13.16 11.92
N ILE A 23 2.59 -12.63 11.10
CA ILE A 23 2.29 -12.11 9.77
C ILE A 23 1.71 -13.22 8.89
N SER A 24 2.39 -14.37 8.81
CA SER A 24 1.99 -15.49 7.97
C SER A 24 0.62 -16.07 8.36
N ALA A 25 0.29 -16.04 9.66
CA ALA A 25 -0.98 -16.56 10.18
C ALA A 25 -2.20 -15.68 9.87
N SER A 26 -2.03 -14.40 9.53
CA SER A 26 -3.14 -13.46 9.29
C SER A 26 -3.14 -12.91 7.87
N LEU A 27 -4.24 -13.10 7.14
CA LEU A 27 -4.42 -12.52 5.80
C LEU A 27 -4.23 -10.99 5.80
N GLN A 28 -4.74 -10.32 6.84
CA GLN A 28 -4.64 -8.86 6.97
C GLN A 28 -3.21 -8.38 7.26
N LEU A 29 -2.40 -9.19 7.94
CA LEU A 29 -0.99 -8.88 8.20
C LEU A 29 -0.11 -9.25 7.01
N ARG A 30 -0.47 -10.30 6.25
CA ARG A 30 0.22 -10.65 5.00
C ARG A 30 0.23 -9.50 4.00
N SER A 31 -0.87 -8.75 3.86
CA SER A 31 -0.89 -7.56 2.98
C SER A 31 0.00 -6.42 3.48
N LYS A 32 0.38 -6.42 4.76
CA LYS A 32 1.20 -5.40 5.43
C LYS A 32 2.65 -5.85 5.64
N LYS A 33 3.02 -7.05 5.19
CA LYS A 33 4.35 -7.64 5.44
C LYS A 33 5.48 -6.70 5.04
N GLU A 34 5.43 -6.16 3.83
CA GLU A 34 6.44 -5.21 3.33
C GLU A 34 6.58 -3.96 4.23
N LEU A 35 5.47 -3.43 4.75
CA LEU A 35 5.51 -2.28 5.66
C LEU A 35 6.15 -2.66 7.00
N ILE A 36 5.78 -3.81 7.54
CA ILE A 36 6.28 -4.27 8.84
C ILE A 36 7.77 -4.59 8.74
N ASP A 37 8.20 -5.32 7.71
CA ASP A 37 9.60 -5.67 7.47
C ASP A 37 10.44 -4.41 7.18
N GLY A 38 9.91 -3.52 6.34
CA GLY A 38 10.51 -2.22 6.05
C GLY A 38 10.75 -1.41 7.33
N PHE A 39 9.73 -1.26 8.17
CA PHE A 39 9.88 -0.54 9.43
C PHE A 39 10.88 -1.22 10.37
N ILE A 40 10.82 -2.54 10.55
CA ILE A 40 11.76 -3.28 11.40
C ILE A 40 13.21 -3.02 10.97
N SER A 41 13.48 -2.93 9.67
CA SER A 41 14.83 -2.61 9.16
C SER A 41 15.31 -1.20 9.48
N THR A 42 14.38 -0.26 9.74
CA THR A 42 14.69 1.12 10.11
C THR A 42 14.79 1.36 11.62
N ILE A 43 14.30 0.43 12.45
CA ILE A 43 14.29 0.58 13.91
C ILE A 43 15.72 0.49 14.47
N ASN A 44 16.07 1.47 15.29
CA ASN A 44 17.27 1.50 16.12
C ASN A 44 16.90 1.72 17.60
N VAL A 45 17.90 1.79 18.49
CA VAL A 45 17.70 1.87 19.96
C VAL A 45 17.04 3.19 20.43
N GLU A 46 17.04 4.22 19.60
CA GLU A 46 16.48 5.54 19.91
C GLU A 46 15.06 5.73 19.34
N THR A 47 14.50 4.72 18.67
CA THR A 47 13.23 4.83 17.94
C THR A 47 12.04 4.84 18.89
N ASN A 48 11.14 5.82 18.75
CA ASN A 48 9.83 5.75 19.37
C ASN A 48 8.90 4.93 18.47
N VAL A 49 8.90 3.62 18.71
CA VAL A 49 8.21 2.62 17.89
C VAL A 49 6.76 2.98 17.53
N THR A 50 6.02 3.64 18.42
CA THR A 50 4.61 3.96 18.18
C THR A 50 4.44 5.18 17.28
N ASP A 51 5.15 6.26 17.58
CA ASP A 51 5.04 7.52 16.81
C ASP A 51 5.72 7.40 15.45
N ASP A 52 6.85 6.69 15.39
CA ASP A 52 7.64 6.53 14.17
C ASP A 52 7.00 5.54 13.20
N TRP A 53 6.23 4.57 13.70
CA TRP A 53 5.42 3.69 12.84
C TRP A 53 4.38 4.49 12.05
N GLY A 54 3.65 5.38 12.72
CA GLY A 54 2.64 6.23 12.07
C GLY A 54 3.27 7.10 10.98
N LYS A 55 4.40 7.75 11.28
CA LYS A 55 5.13 8.57 10.30
C LYS A 55 5.65 7.74 9.13
N PHE A 56 6.29 6.61 9.40
CA PHE A 56 6.80 5.70 8.38
C PHE A 56 5.68 5.23 7.43
N VAL A 57 4.53 4.84 7.97
CA VAL A 57 3.38 4.42 7.15
C VAL A 57 2.88 5.54 6.24
N GLN A 58 2.78 6.78 6.74
CA GLN A 58 2.35 7.92 5.92
C GLN A 58 3.34 8.25 4.81
N GLU A 59 4.64 8.24 5.13
CA GLU A 59 5.70 8.50 4.16
C GLU A 59 5.76 7.40 3.10
N GLN A 60 5.73 6.13 3.50
CA GLN A 60 5.72 5.01 2.57
C GLN A 60 4.46 4.99 1.70
N LYS A 61 3.28 5.32 2.26
CA LYS A 61 2.03 5.44 1.49
C LYS A 61 2.17 6.48 0.39
N LYS A 62 2.75 7.64 0.71
CA LYS A 62 2.98 8.72 -0.25
C LYS A 62 3.94 8.28 -1.36
N GLN A 63 5.07 7.67 -1.00
CA GLN A 63 6.04 7.17 -1.96
C GLN A 63 5.44 6.09 -2.88
N ASP A 64 4.72 5.13 -2.31
CA ASP A 64 4.09 4.03 -3.07
C ASP A 64 3.04 4.57 -4.05
N ILE A 65 2.19 5.53 -3.65
CA ILE A 65 1.18 6.08 -4.57
C ILE A 65 1.80 6.93 -5.67
N ASP A 66 2.83 7.72 -5.35
CA ASP A 66 3.57 8.52 -6.34
C ASP A 66 4.28 7.62 -7.37
N ALA A 67 4.83 6.49 -6.92
CA ALA A 67 5.40 5.47 -7.80
C ALA A 67 4.34 4.86 -8.73
N ILE A 68 3.18 4.47 -8.20
CA ILE A 68 2.06 3.93 -9.00
C ILE A 68 1.59 4.94 -10.04
N ILE A 69 1.43 6.21 -9.65
CA ILE A 69 1.03 7.30 -10.55
C ILE A 69 2.04 7.43 -11.70
N THR A 70 3.33 7.40 -11.39
CA THR A 70 4.40 7.56 -12.37
C THR A 70 4.50 6.36 -13.31
N GLU A 71 4.53 5.14 -12.77
CA GLU A 71 4.69 3.91 -13.55
C GLU A 71 3.50 3.63 -14.46
N GLN A 72 2.28 3.82 -13.97
CA GLN A 72 1.06 3.58 -14.74
C GLN A 72 0.60 4.82 -15.51
N ARG A 73 1.33 5.94 -15.41
CA ARG A 73 1.02 7.24 -16.03
C ARG A 73 -0.40 7.71 -15.72
N LEU A 74 -0.79 7.56 -14.46
CA LEU A 74 -2.10 8.00 -13.99
C LEU A 74 -2.13 9.52 -13.87
N LYS A 75 -3.33 10.09 -13.86
CA LYS A 75 -3.53 11.51 -13.55
C LYS A 75 -3.31 11.74 -12.06
N PRO A 76 -2.32 12.55 -11.63
CA PRO A 76 -1.94 12.64 -10.22
C PRO A 76 -3.08 13.10 -9.30
N GLU A 77 -3.68 14.26 -9.60
CA GLU A 77 -4.72 14.86 -8.74
C GLU A 77 -5.96 13.95 -8.60
N GLU A 78 -6.42 13.39 -9.73
CA GLU A 78 -7.57 12.49 -9.75
C GLU A 78 -7.28 11.18 -9.00
N THR A 79 -6.05 10.67 -9.12
CA THR A 79 -5.62 9.46 -8.41
C THR A 79 -5.59 9.68 -6.91
N ILE A 80 -4.98 10.78 -6.44
CA ILE A 80 -4.91 11.12 -5.02
C ILE A 80 -6.33 11.24 -4.45
N LYS A 81 -7.20 11.99 -5.12
CA LYS A 81 -8.60 12.16 -4.70
C LYS A 81 -9.37 10.84 -4.67
N PHE A 82 -9.17 9.97 -5.67
CA PHE A 82 -9.79 8.66 -5.73
C PHE A 82 -9.36 7.77 -4.56
N ILE A 83 -8.07 7.80 -4.22
CA ILE A 83 -7.50 7.02 -3.13
C ILE A 83 -7.95 7.54 -1.76
N ASP A 84 -7.97 8.85 -1.55
CA ASP A 84 -8.46 9.46 -0.32
C ASP A 84 -9.93 9.13 -0.07
N ASN A 85 -10.76 9.21 -1.11
CA ASN A 85 -12.16 8.78 -1.03
C ASN A 85 -12.27 7.28 -0.72
N SER A 86 -11.41 6.45 -1.30
CA SER A 86 -11.44 5.00 -1.05
C SER A 86 -11.07 4.64 0.39
N PHE A 87 -10.08 5.33 0.99
CA PHE A 87 -9.77 5.15 2.42
C PHE A 87 -10.87 5.67 3.32
N ARG A 88 -11.45 6.84 3.01
CA ARG A 88 -12.58 7.40 3.75
C ARG A 88 -13.80 6.47 3.75
N ASP A 89 -14.12 5.91 2.58
CA ASP A 89 -15.27 5.00 2.39
C ASP A 89 -14.96 3.57 2.87
N GLY A 90 -13.70 3.26 3.18
CA GLY A 90 -13.26 1.93 3.61
C GLY A 90 -13.31 0.86 2.51
N VAL A 91 -13.50 1.26 1.25
CA VAL A 91 -13.59 0.38 0.08
C VAL A 91 -12.99 1.03 -1.16
N LEU A 92 -12.24 0.25 -1.94
CA LEU A 92 -11.77 0.64 -3.26
C LEU A 92 -12.86 0.39 -4.31
N LYS A 93 -13.38 1.45 -4.93
CA LYS A 93 -14.40 1.33 -5.98
C LYS A 93 -13.77 0.85 -7.29
N THR A 94 -13.93 -0.43 -7.59
CA THR A 94 -13.40 -1.05 -8.83
C THR A 94 -14.40 -1.03 -9.98
N THR A 95 -15.68 -0.75 -9.69
CA THR A 95 -16.77 -0.70 -10.65
C THR A 95 -17.08 0.74 -11.08
N GLY A 96 -17.71 0.89 -12.24
CA GLY A 96 -18.05 2.19 -12.80
C GLY A 96 -16.89 2.86 -13.53
N THR A 97 -16.94 4.20 -13.58
CA THR A 97 -16.05 5.04 -14.41
C THR A 97 -14.96 5.75 -13.62
N ASP A 98 -14.85 5.56 -12.30
CA ASP A 98 -13.89 6.32 -11.50
C ASP A 98 -12.44 5.97 -11.84
N ILE A 99 -12.16 4.69 -12.09
CA ILE A 99 -10.85 4.26 -12.63
C ILE A 99 -10.61 4.86 -14.02
N ASP A 100 -11.64 5.02 -14.85
CA ASP A 100 -11.48 5.63 -16.17
C ASP A 100 -11.07 7.11 -16.10
N LYS A 101 -11.41 7.81 -15.00
CA LYS A 101 -11.04 9.23 -14.79
C LYS A 101 -9.55 9.39 -14.50
N ILE A 102 -8.96 8.45 -13.74
CA ILE A 102 -7.54 8.48 -13.34
C ILE A 102 -6.61 7.94 -14.44
N MET A 103 -7.13 7.14 -15.37
CA MET A 103 -6.35 6.58 -16.47
C MET A 103 -5.89 7.65 -17.48
N PRO A 104 -4.75 7.43 -18.15
CA PRO A 104 -4.34 8.26 -19.29
C PRO A 104 -5.35 8.13 -20.45
N PRO A 105 -5.39 9.13 -21.35
CA PRO A 105 -6.22 9.06 -22.54
C PRO A 105 -5.76 7.89 -23.42
N VAL A 106 -6.61 6.87 -23.55
CA VAL A 106 -6.39 5.73 -24.45
C VAL A 106 -7.64 5.45 -25.25
N SER A 107 -7.47 5.12 -26.53
CA SER A 107 -8.57 4.86 -27.46
C SER A 107 -9.47 3.73 -26.97
N ARG A 108 -10.78 3.90 -27.16
CA ARG A 108 -11.81 2.95 -26.72
C ARG A 108 -12.26 1.98 -27.81
N PHE A 109 -11.70 2.09 -29.02
CA PHE A 109 -12.21 1.41 -30.21
C PHE A 109 -11.19 0.42 -30.78
N GLY A 110 -11.68 -0.68 -31.36
CA GLY A 110 -10.85 -1.70 -32.02
C GLY A 110 -9.87 -2.41 -31.06
N SER A 111 -8.72 -2.84 -31.59
CA SER A 111 -7.65 -3.48 -30.82
C SER A 111 -7.15 -2.62 -29.66
N ALA A 112 -7.17 -1.30 -29.81
CA ALA A 112 -6.82 -0.36 -28.74
C ALA A 112 -7.82 -0.39 -27.56
N GLY A 113 -9.10 -0.66 -27.83
CA GLY A 113 -10.12 -0.82 -26.79
C GLY A 113 -9.90 -2.07 -25.92
N LYS A 114 -9.42 -3.18 -26.51
CA LYS A 114 -9.03 -4.38 -25.75
C LYS A 114 -7.86 -4.10 -24.81
N ASN A 115 -6.83 -3.42 -25.32
CA ASN A 115 -5.67 -2.99 -24.54
C ASN A 115 -6.06 -2.06 -23.39
N ARG A 116 -7.08 -1.20 -23.59
CA ARG A 116 -7.62 -0.35 -22.51
C ARG A 116 -8.22 -1.16 -21.38
N SER A 117 -9.04 -2.18 -21.69
CA SER A 117 -9.68 -3.01 -20.66
C SER A 117 -8.65 -3.80 -19.84
N GLU A 118 -7.62 -4.33 -20.51
CA GLU A 118 -6.51 -5.02 -19.85
C GLU A 118 -5.70 -4.06 -18.95
N LEU A 119 -5.42 -2.85 -19.43
CA LEU A 119 -4.77 -1.80 -18.64
C LEU A 119 -5.61 -1.41 -17.41
N LYS A 120 -6.93 -1.26 -17.58
CA LYS A 120 -7.86 -0.95 -16.48
C LYS A 120 -7.81 -2.04 -15.41
N GLN A 121 -7.86 -3.30 -15.81
CA GLN A 121 -7.79 -4.43 -14.86
C GLN A 121 -6.45 -4.43 -14.13
N LYS A 122 -5.33 -4.22 -14.84
CA LYS A 122 -4.00 -4.12 -14.23
C LYS A 122 -3.93 -3.01 -13.18
N ILE A 123 -4.46 -1.82 -13.48
CA ILE A 123 -4.51 -0.69 -12.54
C ILE A 123 -5.35 -1.04 -11.32
N ILE A 124 -6.51 -1.69 -11.51
CA ILE A 124 -7.36 -2.15 -10.41
C ILE A 124 -6.57 -3.10 -9.49
N ASP A 125 -5.89 -4.09 -10.06
CA ASP A 125 -5.14 -5.07 -9.27
C ASP A 125 -4.01 -4.41 -8.46
N ILE A 126 -3.31 -3.43 -9.05
CA ILE A 126 -2.25 -2.65 -8.38
C ILE A 126 -2.85 -1.81 -7.24
N LEU A 127 -3.91 -1.05 -7.51
CA LEU A 127 -4.54 -0.18 -6.51
C LEU A 127 -5.21 -0.99 -5.40
N GLN A 128 -5.70 -2.19 -5.68
CA GLN A 128 -6.27 -3.09 -4.68
C GLN A 128 -5.20 -3.62 -3.73
N LYS A 129 -4.03 -4.02 -4.25
CA LYS A 129 -2.88 -4.38 -3.40
C LYS A 129 -2.43 -3.21 -2.53
N PHE A 130 -2.31 -2.01 -3.12
CA PHE A 130 -2.00 -0.78 -2.38
C PHE A 130 -3.04 -0.51 -1.28
N PHE A 131 -4.33 -0.59 -1.61
CA PHE A 131 -5.40 -0.36 -0.65
C PHE A 131 -5.33 -1.33 0.53
N GLU A 132 -5.20 -2.63 0.27
CA GLU A 132 -5.10 -3.65 1.34
C GLU A 132 -3.82 -3.55 2.17
N LYS A 133 -2.72 -3.04 1.58
CA LYS A 133 -1.45 -2.77 2.27
C LYS A 133 -1.64 -1.68 3.34
N TYR A 134 -2.40 -0.63 3.06
CA TYR A 134 -2.54 0.52 3.97
C TYR A 134 -3.87 0.56 4.76
N ARG A 135 -4.88 -0.21 4.37
CA ARG A 135 -6.20 -0.22 5.02
C ARG A 135 -6.09 -0.53 6.51
N GLY A 136 -6.73 0.31 7.32
CA GLY A 136 -6.74 0.20 8.79
C GLY A 136 -5.49 0.78 9.48
N LEU A 137 -4.57 1.37 8.71
CA LEU A 137 -3.40 2.11 9.23
C LEU A 137 -3.50 3.62 9.00
N VAL A 138 -4.34 4.03 8.03
CA VAL A 138 -4.62 5.41 7.59
C VAL A 138 -6.10 5.69 7.62
#